data_AF-A0A6I9YIG3-F1
#
_entry.id   AF-A0A6I9YIG3-F1
#
_cell.length_a   1.000
_cell.length_b   1.000
_cell.length_c   1.000
_cell.angle_alpha   90.00
_cell.angle_beta   90.00
_cell.angle_gamma   90.00
#
_symmetry.space_group_name_H-M   'P 1'
#
loop_
_entity.id
_entity.type
_entity.pdbx_description
1 polymer ?
#
loop_
_entity_poly.entity_id
_entity_poly.type
_entity_poly.pdbx_seq_one_letter_code
_entity_poly.pdbx_strand_id
1 'polypeptide(L)'
;MAPVLLFLGVVLAAGMAKRVERSAPTVITCFTRGYDLRKDPADVICPANCHIWQFYVYGNIEYASESSICGAAIHRGVITSSGGAVRVKMLPGRGNYSAIYANGIQSQLFSKSRSSFSVASVKGEALEAAGHPISTARPFAGKRPKKPVVKKSGNKDCQADIAFLIDGSYNIGQRRFNLQKNFIGKVAMMLGIGPEGPHVGVIQASDYPKTEFYLNNFTASKDVLFAIKEIAFQGGNSNTGRALKHSAQRFFSIEKGVRKGIPKITVVFLDGWPSDNLEEAGILAREFGVNVFFVSIAKPTSEELGMIEELNFVEKAVCQNNGFFSYNIPTWFGTTKHVKPLVQKLCAHEQMLCSKTCYNSVNIAFLIDGSSSIGDNNFHLMLGFISNVVKSFDITDIGAKIAVIQFTYNQRTEFSFTDYKTKETVLSGVQAIRYMSGGTATGEAITYVTKNVFAPVKDGANKNFLVILTDGQSYDDIRGPATAAHKAGINIFSVGIAWAPLEDLKDMASEPKETHTFFTKEFTGLEQIVPNIVRAICRDFLGFKQ
;
A
#
# COMPACT_ATOMS: atom_id res chain seq x y z
N MET A 1 67.18 22.86 -82.02
CA MET A 1 66.66 21.55 -82.45
C MET A 1 66.06 20.87 -81.22
N ALA A 2 64.73 20.67 -81.22
CA ALA A 2 63.87 19.71 -80.45
C ALA A 2 64.17 19.39 -78.95
N PRO A 3 63.21 18.85 -78.15
CA PRO A 3 61.74 18.80 -78.26
C PRO A 3 61.01 19.19 -76.94
N VAL A 4 59.68 19.20 -77.06
CA VAL A 4 58.66 19.27 -75.99
C VAL A 4 58.66 17.99 -75.15
N LEU A 5 58.54 18.11 -73.82
CA LEU A 5 58.00 17.04 -72.96
C LEU A 5 57.16 17.66 -71.83
N LEU A 6 55.88 17.30 -71.78
CA LEU A 6 54.95 17.57 -70.69
C LEU A 6 55.40 16.85 -69.41
N PHE A 7 55.45 17.57 -68.29
CA PHE A 7 55.38 16.98 -66.95
C PHE A 7 54.25 17.65 -66.16
N LEU A 8 53.22 16.86 -65.84
CA LEU A 8 52.19 17.21 -64.86
C LEU A 8 52.86 17.32 -63.47
N GLY A 9 53.00 18.55 -62.98
CA GLY A 9 53.32 18.83 -61.58
C GLY A 9 52.06 18.72 -60.71
N VAL A 10 51.94 17.63 -59.96
CA VAL A 10 50.95 17.50 -58.87
C VAL A 10 51.37 18.41 -57.73
N VAL A 11 50.70 19.55 -57.58
CA VAL A 11 50.78 20.38 -56.38
C VAL A 11 49.97 19.68 -55.28
N LEU A 12 50.66 19.15 -54.27
CA LEU A 12 50.04 18.74 -53.01
C LEU A 12 49.44 19.98 -52.33
N ALA A 13 48.14 20.18 -52.49
CA ALA A 13 47.38 21.04 -51.60
C ALA A 13 47.25 20.33 -50.24
N ALA A 14 47.95 20.85 -49.24
CA ALA A 14 47.72 20.49 -47.84
C ALA A 14 46.31 20.96 -47.43
N GLY A 15 45.32 20.10 -47.64
CA GLY A 15 43.99 20.27 -47.10
C GLY A 15 44.04 20.11 -45.59
N MET A 16 43.83 21.20 -44.85
CA MET A 16 43.50 21.16 -43.43
C MET A 16 42.25 20.29 -43.24
N ALA A 17 42.44 19.04 -42.80
CA ALA A 17 41.35 18.22 -42.32
C ALA A 17 40.77 18.89 -41.07
N LYS A 18 39.58 19.49 -41.22
CA LYS A 18 38.73 19.88 -40.08
C LYS A 18 38.52 18.63 -39.23
N ARG A 19 39.20 18.56 -38.09
CA ARG A 19 38.92 17.58 -37.03
C ARG A 19 37.52 17.89 -36.52
N VAL A 20 36.53 17.11 -36.94
CA VAL A 20 35.18 17.18 -36.37
C VAL A 20 35.32 16.73 -34.92
N GLU A 21 35.22 17.66 -33.98
CA GLU A 21 35.03 17.35 -32.57
C GLU A 21 33.76 16.52 -32.43
N ARG A 22 33.91 15.20 -32.31
CA ARG A 22 32.81 14.32 -31.89
C ARG A 22 32.58 14.59 -30.40
N SER A 23 31.50 15.31 -30.08
CA SER A 23 31.06 15.45 -28.69
C SER A 23 30.79 14.07 -28.09
N ALA A 24 31.27 13.82 -26.87
CA ALA A 24 31.01 12.57 -26.16
C ALA A 24 29.49 12.28 -26.09
N PRO A 25 29.06 11.01 -26.24
CA PRO A 25 27.66 10.65 -26.14
C PRO A 25 27.06 11.04 -24.78
N THR A 26 25.84 11.56 -24.78
CA THR A 26 25.15 11.97 -23.54
C THR A 26 24.46 10.77 -22.91
N VAL A 27 24.75 10.47 -21.64
CA VAL A 27 24.03 9.42 -20.90
C VAL A 27 22.62 9.90 -20.60
N ILE A 28 21.61 9.10 -20.95
CA ILE A 28 20.19 9.41 -20.77
C ILE A 28 19.51 8.38 -19.87
N THR A 29 18.25 8.63 -19.52
CA THR A 29 17.43 7.67 -18.76
C THR A 29 16.47 6.92 -19.68
N CYS A 30 15.90 5.80 -19.23
CA CYS A 30 14.86 5.09 -19.98
C CYS A 30 13.62 5.94 -20.29
N PHE A 31 13.42 7.05 -19.57
CA PHE A 31 12.28 7.96 -19.71
C PHE A 31 12.60 9.18 -20.58
N THR A 32 13.85 9.36 -21.01
CA THR A 32 14.23 10.48 -21.86
C THR A 32 13.56 10.35 -23.22
N ARG A 33 12.74 11.34 -23.58
CA ARG A 33 11.95 11.37 -24.81
C ARG A 33 12.65 12.18 -25.89
N GLY A 34 12.22 11.99 -27.15
CA GLY A 34 12.78 12.71 -28.30
C GLY A 34 12.81 14.23 -28.13
N TYR A 35 11.76 14.81 -27.55
CA TYR A 35 11.72 16.27 -27.32
C TYR A 35 12.60 16.76 -26.16
N ASP A 36 13.11 15.87 -25.31
CA ASP A 36 14.03 16.22 -24.23
C ASP A 36 15.45 16.51 -24.76
N LEU A 37 15.74 16.12 -26.01
CA LEU A 37 17.02 16.37 -26.67
C LEU A 37 17.15 17.83 -27.11
N ARG A 38 18.27 18.44 -26.75
CA ARG A 38 18.61 19.83 -27.11
C ARG A 38 19.59 19.96 -28.28
N LYS A 39 20.07 18.83 -28.84
CA LYS A 39 21.05 18.76 -29.93
C LYS A 39 20.54 17.83 -31.02
N ASP A 40 20.84 18.14 -32.27
CA ASP A 40 20.51 17.32 -33.44
C ASP A 40 21.63 17.38 -34.50
N PRO A 41 22.21 16.24 -34.92
CA PRO A 41 22.02 14.89 -34.37
C PRO A 41 22.61 14.78 -32.95
N ALA A 42 22.04 13.89 -32.14
CA ALA A 42 22.53 13.59 -30.80
C ALA A 42 22.98 12.12 -30.69
N ASP A 43 24.20 11.90 -30.19
CA ASP A 43 24.65 10.58 -29.76
C ASP A 43 24.36 10.45 -28.26
N VAL A 44 23.62 9.40 -27.87
CA VAL A 44 23.20 9.14 -26.49
C VAL A 44 23.56 7.73 -26.04
N ILE A 45 23.66 7.50 -24.73
CA ILE A 45 23.86 6.17 -24.14
C ILE A 45 22.63 5.81 -23.31
N CYS A 46 21.94 4.75 -23.72
CA CYS A 46 20.83 4.15 -23.00
C CYS A 46 21.34 3.19 -21.91
N PRO A 47 20.80 3.25 -20.68
CA PRO A 47 21.17 2.33 -19.62
C PRO A 47 20.59 0.93 -19.88
N ALA A 48 21.14 -0.08 -19.20
CA ALA A 48 20.59 -1.43 -19.20
C ALA A 48 19.24 -1.49 -18.45
N ASN A 49 18.44 -2.51 -18.74
CA ASN A 49 17.17 -2.83 -18.07
C ASN A 49 16.07 -1.76 -18.22
N CYS A 50 15.98 -1.11 -19.40
CA CYS A 50 14.82 -0.31 -19.76
C CYS A 50 13.61 -1.22 -20.05
N HIS A 51 12.69 -1.36 -19.10
CA HIS A 51 11.52 -2.22 -19.23
C HIS A 51 10.33 -1.48 -19.86
N ILE A 52 9.60 -2.16 -20.75
CA ILE A 52 8.51 -1.57 -21.56
C ILE A 52 7.40 -0.94 -20.70
N TRP A 53 7.13 -1.46 -19.50
CA TRP A 53 6.11 -0.92 -18.58
C TRP A 53 6.45 0.47 -18.01
N GLN A 54 7.68 0.95 -18.24
CA GLN A 54 8.18 2.21 -17.70
C GLN A 54 8.00 3.39 -18.68
N PHE A 55 7.74 3.16 -19.96
CA PHE A 55 7.69 4.23 -20.97
C PHE A 55 6.84 3.85 -22.19
N TYR A 56 6.54 4.84 -23.04
CA TYR A 56 5.76 4.64 -24.26
C TYR A 56 6.62 4.78 -25.52
N VAL A 57 6.24 4.03 -26.57
CA VAL A 57 6.82 4.09 -27.91
C VAL A 57 5.69 4.28 -28.91
N TYR A 58 5.71 5.38 -29.66
CA TYR A 58 4.69 5.76 -30.63
C TYR A 58 5.30 5.81 -32.03
N GLY A 59 4.95 4.86 -32.91
CA GLY A 59 5.52 4.72 -34.26
C GLY A 59 6.34 3.44 -34.47
N ASN A 60 6.92 3.27 -35.66
CA ASN A 60 7.60 2.02 -36.06
C ASN A 60 8.95 2.18 -36.79
N ILE A 61 9.15 3.31 -37.48
CA ILE A 61 10.37 3.66 -38.21
C ILE A 61 10.81 5.05 -37.76
N GLU A 62 9.87 5.98 -37.83
CA GLU A 62 9.95 7.30 -37.20
C GLU A 62 9.03 7.28 -35.98
N TYR A 63 9.54 7.82 -34.89
CA TYR A 63 8.85 7.83 -33.61
C TYR A 63 8.42 9.25 -33.28
N ALA A 64 7.22 9.40 -32.75
CA ALA A 64 6.77 10.68 -32.22
C ALA A 64 7.73 11.13 -31.11
N SER A 65 8.05 12.41 -31.02
CA SER A 65 9.00 12.93 -30.02
C SER A 65 8.60 12.66 -28.57
N GLU A 66 7.34 12.31 -28.31
CA GLU A 66 6.79 11.84 -27.04
C GLU A 66 7.25 10.43 -26.63
N SER A 67 7.85 9.68 -27.58
CA SER A 67 8.37 8.33 -27.35
C SER A 67 9.67 8.35 -26.56
N SER A 68 9.88 7.34 -25.71
CA SER A 68 11.20 7.07 -25.11
C SER A 68 12.22 6.76 -26.21
N ILE A 69 13.38 7.41 -26.15
CA ILE A 69 14.48 7.18 -27.10
C ILE A 69 15.02 5.76 -26.94
N CYS A 70 15.21 5.29 -25.71
CA CYS A 70 15.70 3.95 -25.44
C CYS A 70 14.67 2.88 -25.81
N GLY A 71 13.38 3.14 -25.53
CA GLY A 71 12.30 2.28 -25.99
C GLY A 71 12.22 2.20 -27.51
N ALA A 72 12.31 3.33 -28.21
CA ALA A 72 12.35 3.39 -29.67
C ALA A 72 13.58 2.66 -30.25
N ALA A 73 14.74 2.77 -29.60
CA ALA A 73 15.97 2.09 -30.01
C ALA A 73 15.89 0.55 -29.84
N ILE A 74 15.30 0.07 -28.76
CA ILE A 74 15.02 -1.37 -28.57
C ILE A 74 13.97 -1.82 -29.58
N HIS A 75 12.86 -1.11 -29.72
CA HIS A 75 11.80 -1.41 -30.68
C HIS A 75 12.33 -1.46 -32.12
N ARG A 76 13.26 -0.57 -32.49
CA ARG A 76 13.92 -0.57 -33.81
C ARG A 76 15.01 -1.63 -33.98
N GLY A 77 15.41 -2.31 -32.90
CA GLY A 77 16.50 -3.29 -32.91
C GLY A 77 17.90 -2.67 -33.02
N VAL A 78 18.04 -1.38 -32.66
CA VAL A 78 19.33 -0.67 -32.64
C VAL A 78 20.17 -1.07 -31.43
N ILE A 79 19.50 -1.33 -30.30
CA ILE A 79 20.09 -1.85 -29.05
C ILE A 79 19.20 -2.96 -28.49
N THR A 80 19.74 -3.77 -27.56
CA THR A 80 18.96 -4.74 -26.78
C THR A 80 18.61 -4.16 -25.40
N SER A 81 17.98 -4.97 -24.54
CA SER A 81 17.71 -4.61 -23.13
C SER A 81 18.97 -4.35 -22.30
N SER A 82 20.16 -4.71 -22.80
CA SER A 82 21.46 -4.41 -22.18
C SER A 82 21.85 -2.94 -22.28
N GLY A 83 21.09 -2.11 -23.00
CA GLY A 83 21.42 -0.70 -23.24
C GLY A 83 22.46 -0.55 -24.35
N GLY A 84 22.98 0.67 -24.53
CA GLY A 84 24.00 0.94 -25.55
C GLY A 84 23.91 2.33 -26.17
N ALA A 85 24.87 2.61 -27.05
CA ALA A 85 24.96 3.88 -27.75
C ALA A 85 23.96 3.95 -28.92
N VAL A 86 23.20 5.04 -28.99
CA VAL A 86 22.17 5.30 -30.00
C VAL A 86 22.41 6.68 -30.61
N ARG A 87 22.37 6.76 -31.94
CA ARG A 87 22.31 8.03 -32.65
C ARG A 87 20.86 8.40 -32.89
N VAL A 88 20.46 9.58 -32.44
CA VAL A 88 19.13 10.15 -32.62
C VAL A 88 19.20 11.30 -33.61
N LYS A 89 18.30 11.29 -34.59
CA LYS A 89 18.12 12.37 -35.56
C LYS A 89 16.70 12.90 -35.48
N MET A 90 16.55 14.18 -35.18
CA MET A 90 15.25 14.84 -35.12
C MET A 90 14.69 15.09 -36.53
N LEU A 91 13.37 15.02 -36.67
CA LEU A 91 12.64 15.08 -37.92
C LEU A 91 11.34 15.90 -37.72
N PRO A 92 10.75 16.44 -38.80
CA PRO A 92 9.43 17.07 -38.72
C PRO A 92 8.35 16.11 -38.21
N GLY A 93 7.36 16.63 -37.48
CA GLY A 93 6.27 15.83 -36.96
C GLY A 93 5.32 15.33 -38.07
N ARG A 94 4.73 14.15 -37.87
CA ARG A 94 3.72 13.55 -38.76
C ARG A 94 2.32 13.59 -38.13
N GLY A 95 1.30 13.52 -38.99
CA GLY A 95 -0.11 13.39 -38.62
C GLY A 95 -0.60 11.95 -38.47
N ASN A 96 0.29 10.95 -38.47
CA ASN A 96 -0.03 9.58 -38.10
C ASN A 96 1.25 8.78 -37.83
N TYR A 97 1.28 8.01 -36.75
CA TYR A 97 2.34 7.06 -36.41
C TYR A 97 1.74 5.67 -36.24
N SER A 98 2.14 4.73 -37.10
CA SER A 98 1.62 3.37 -37.10
C SER A 98 2.19 2.56 -35.92
N ALA A 99 1.33 1.78 -35.27
CA ALA A 99 1.72 0.79 -34.27
C ALA A 99 2.19 -0.51 -34.94
N ILE A 100 3.25 -1.11 -34.41
CA ILE A 100 3.66 -2.48 -34.72
C ILE A 100 4.25 -3.14 -33.48
N TYR A 101 4.22 -4.46 -33.43
CA TYR A 101 5.02 -5.23 -32.47
C TYR A 101 6.40 -5.53 -33.08
N ALA A 102 7.47 -5.08 -32.44
CA ALA A 102 8.83 -5.38 -32.87
C ALA A 102 9.79 -5.47 -31.68
N ASN A 103 10.72 -6.43 -31.73
CA ASN A 103 11.80 -6.61 -30.74
C ASN A 103 11.31 -6.61 -29.28
N GLY A 104 10.18 -7.28 -29.03
CA GLY A 104 9.59 -7.41 -27.69
C GLY A 104 8.67 -6.26 -27.28
N ILE A 105 8.62 -5.16 -28.04
CA ILE A 105 7.88 -3.94 -27.70
C ILE A 105 6.66 -3.78 -28.62
N GLN A 106 5.48 -3.58 -28.02
CA GLN A 106 4.29 -3.14 -28.73
C GLN A 106 4.27 -1.61 -28.81
N SER A 107 4.55 -1.03 -29.98
CA SER A 107 4.37 0.41 -30.17
C SER A 107 2.89 0.76 -30.31
N GLN A 108 2.55 2.02 -30.00
CA GLN A 108 1.18 2.52 -29.99
C GLN A 108 0.92 3.49 -31.14
N LEU A 109 -0.35 3.55 -31.54
CA LEU A 109 -0.83 4.53 -32.51
C LEU A 109 -0.74 5.93 -31.91
N PHE A 110 -0.38 6.92 -32.72
CA PHE A 110 -0.38 8.32 -32.29
C PHE A 110 -0.79 9.22 -33.44
N SER A 111 -1.78 10.08 -33.20
CA SER A 111 -2.50 10.80 -34.25
C SER A 111 -1.81 12.07 -34.72
N LYS A 112 -0.97 12.71 -33.90
CA LYS A 112 -0.21 13.90 -34.33
C LYS A 112 0.89 14.23 -33.33
N SER A 113 2.10 14.48 -33.82
CA SER A 113 3.18 15.06 -33.01
C SER A 113 3.76 16.30 -33.69
N ARG A 114 4.30 17.23 -32.89
CA ARG A 114 4.95 18.45 -33.39
C ARG A 114 6.33 18.20 -33.98
N SER A 115 6.99 17.12 -33.57
CA SER A 115 8.27 16.66 -34.10
C SER A 115 8.35 15.14 -34.02
N SER A 116 9.27 14.55 -34.77
CA SER A 116 9.57 13.13 -34.72
C SER A 116 11.07 12.91 -34.59
N PHE A 117 11.47 11.66 -34.41
CA PHE A 117 12.87 11.28 -34.48
C PHE A 117 13.05 9.88 -35.07
N SER A 118 14.26 9.64 -35.57
CA SER A 118 14.73 8.31 -35.98
C SER A 118 15.96 7.92 -35.16
N VAL A 119 16.15 6.62 -34.99
CA VAL A 119 17.26 6.03 -34.23
C VAL A 119 18.12 5.16 -35.13
N ALA A 120 19.44 5.24 -34.97
CA ALA A 120 20.43 4.46 -35.72
C ALA A 120 21.60 4.03 -34.81
N SER A 121 22.32 2.98 -35.21
CA SER A 121 23.51 2.54 -34.49
C SER A 121 24.67 3.52 -34.67
N VAL A 122 25.45 3.71 -33.60
CA VAL A 122 26.69 4.48 -33.66
C VAL A 122 27.80 3.56 -34.19
N LYS A 123 28.24 3.76 -35.44
CA LYS A 123 29.42 3.04 -35.97
C LYS A 123 30.69 3.60 -35.31
N GLY A 124 31.30 2.81 -34.42
CA GLY A 124 32.61 3.04 -33.83
C GLY A 124 33.23 1.71 -33.40
N GLU A 125 34.46 1.44 -33.85
CA GLU A 125 35.22 0.21 -33.62
C GLU A 125 35.35 -0.11 -32.13
N ALA A 126 35.32 -1.42 -31.82
CA ALA A 126 35.44 -1.99 -30.49
C ALA A 126 36.77 -1.62 -29.82
N LEU A 127 36.72 -1.32 -28.53
CA LEU A 127 37.86 -1.39 -27.62
C LEU A 127 37.36 -2.00 -26.31
N GLU A 128 37.49 -3.33 -26.21
CA GLU A 128 37.53 -4.02 -24.92
C GLU A 128 38.78 -3.58 -24.16
N ALA A 129 38.64 -3.32 -22.86
CA ALA A 129 39.76 -3.34 -21.93
C ALA A 129 39.30 -4.02 -20.64
N ALA A 130 39.62 -5.31 -20.54
CA ALA A 130 39.63 -6.05 -19.29
C ALA A 130 40.75 -5.50 -18.39
N GLY A 131 40.45 -5.25 -17.12
CA GLY A 131 41.44 -4.88 -16.11
C GLY A 131 41.06 -5.50 -14.77
N HIS A 132 41.78 -6.55 -14.37
CA HIS A 132 41.73 -7.11 -13.02
C HIS A 132 42.38 -6.14 -12.01
N PRO A 133 41.86 -6.01 -10.78
CA PRO A 133 42.48 -5.19 -9.75
C PRO A 133 43.68 -5.92 -9.11
N ILE A 134 44.87 -5.33 -9.23
CA ILE A 134 46.03 -5.69 -8.40
C ILE A 134 45.96 -4.89 -7.10
N SER A 135 45.85 -5.60 -5.99
CA SER A 135 45.90 -5.05 -4.63
C SER A 135 47.35 -4.71 -4.26
N THR A 136 47.60 -3.45 -3.92
CA THR A 136 48.78 -3.04 -3.15
C THR A 136 48.37 -2.07 -2.05
N ALA A 137 47.85 -2.60 -0.95
CA ALA A 137 47.76 -1.85 0.30
C ALA A 137 49.12 -1.88 1.02
N ARG A 138 49.65 -0.69 1.34
CA ARG A 138 50.52 -0.48 2.51
C ARG A 138 49.82 0.47 3.48
N PRO A 139 49.94 0.26 4.80
CA PRO A 139 49.10 0.92 5.78
C PRO A 139 49.64 2.31 6.14
N PHE A 140 48.75 3.30 6.17
CA PHE A 140 49.01 4.55 6.89
C PHE A 140 48.26 4.54 8.22
N ALA A 141 49.04 4.79 9.27
CA ALA A 141 48.64 4.79 10.66
C ALA A 141 47.66 5.92 11.03
N GLY A 142 46.74 5.59 11.93
CA GLY A 142 46.33 6.44 13.04
C GLY A 142 45.49 7.68 12.75
N LYS A 143 44.15 7.54 12.83
CA LYS A 143 43.29 8.60 13.39
C LYS A 143 42.28 7.99 14.37
N ARG A 144 42.17 8.64 15.54
CA ARG A 144 41.34 8.29 16.70
C ARG A 144 39.87 8.01 16.32
N PRO A 145 39.19 7.06 16.99
CA PRO A 145 37.77 6.81 16.72
C PRO A 145 36.92 8.00 17.19
N LYS A 146 36.16 8.60 16.27
CA LYS A 146 35.02 9.44 16.63
C LYS A 146 33.96 8.52 17.27
N LYS A 147 33.39 8.96 18.41
CA LYS A 147 32.25 8.30 19.08
C LYS A 147 31.18 7.91 18.04
N PRO A 148 30.59 6.71 18.12
CA PRO A 148 29.56 6.31 17.18
C PRO A 148 28.38 7.28 17.32
N VAL A 149 27.96 7.86 16.20
CA VAL A 149 26.73 8.63 16.11
C VAL A 149 25.60 7.66 16.42
N VAL A 150 24.95 7.84 17.58
CA VAL A 150 23.73 7.11 17.92
C VAL A 150 22.71 7.43 16.83
N LYS A 151 22.42 6.47 15.95
CA LYS A 151 21.28 6.55 15.03
C LYS A 151 20.04 6.71 15.90
N LYS A 152 19.42 7.89 15.91
CA LYS A 152 18.11 8.08 16.54
C LYS A 152 17.16 7.08 15.90
N SER A 153 16.59 6.19 16.72
CA SER A 153 15.71 5.10 16.26
C SER A 153 14.33 5.58 15.77
N GLY A 154 14.02 6.88 15.91
CA GLY A 154 12.70 7.46 15.63
C GLY A 154 11.89 7.69 16.91
N ASN A 155 10.72 8.34 16.77
CA ASN A 155 9.77 8.56 17.87
C ASN A 155 8.95 7.29 18.11
N LYS A 156 9.30 6.55 19.17
CA LYS A 156 8.65 5.28 19.52
C LYS A 156 7.20 5.44 19.94
N ASP A 157 6.82 6.63 20.41
CA ASP A 157 5.45 6.94 20.82
C ASP A 157 4.55 7.25 19.62
N CYS A 158 5.08 7.24 18.40
CA CYS A 158 4.35 7.51 17.16
C CYS A 158 4.61 6.44 16.10
N GLN A 159 4.14 5.23 16.34
CA GLN A 159 4.21 4.16 15.33
C GLN A 159 3.02 4.24 14.38
N ALA A 160 3.25 4.77 13.18
CA ALA A 160 2.26 4.86 12.12
C ALA A 160 2.92 4.76 10.73
N ASP A 161 2.17 4.27 9.75
CA ASP A 161 2.56 4.28 8.34
C ASP A 161 1.73 5.36 7.63
N ILE A 162 2.40 6.45 7.27
CA ILE A 162 1.76 7.71 6.86
C ILE A 162 2.02 7.97 5.37
N ALA A 163 0.95 8.14 4.61
CA ALA A 163 1.00 8.69 3.26
C ALA A 163 0.60 10.16 3.30
N PHE A 164 1.51 11.07 2.95
CA PHE A 164 1.14 12.46 2.67
C PHE A 164 0.59 12.56 1.26
N LEU A 165 -0.72 12.80 1.15
CA LEU A 165 -1.39 13.09 -0.12
C LEU A 165 -1.40 14.61 -0.30
N ILE A 166 -0.59 15.09 -1.24
CA ILE A 166 -0.34 16.52 -1.48
C ILE A 166 -1.10 16.98 -2.71
N ASP A 167 -1.75 18.14 -2.64
CA ASP A 167 -2.38 18.75 -3.81
C ASP A 167 -1.29 19.28 -4.74
N GLY A 168 -1.24 18.77 -5.97
CA GLY A 168 -0.32 19.19 -7.02
C GLY A 168 -0.99 19.89 -8.18
N SER A 169 -2.26 20.30 -8.03
CA SER A 169 -3.12 20.85 -9.09
C SER A 169 -2.81 22.30 -9.44
N TYR A 170 -3.36 22.76 -10.57
CA TYR A 170 -3.26 24.18 -10.96
C TYR A 170 -3.99 25.13 -10.01
N ASN A 171 -4.99 24.65 -9.25
CA ASN A 171 -5.79 25.47 -8.34
C ASN A 171 -4.93 26.12 -7.24
N ILE A 172 -3.93 25.40 -6.71
CA ILE A 172 -3.05 25.95 -5.67
C ILE A 172 -1.90 26.79 -6.26
N GLY A 173 -1.51 26.47 -7.49
CA GLY A 173 -0.35 27.05 -8.18
C GLY A 173 1.02 26.73 -7.54
N GLN A 174 2.09 26.97 -8.31
CA GLN A 174 3.47 26.66 -7.92
C GLN A 174 3.89 27.26 -6.58
N ARG A 175 3.46 28.50 -6.29
CA ARG A 175 3.85 29.21 -5.08
C ARG A 175 3.29 28.55 -3.82
N ARG A 176 1.99 28.23 -3.80
CA ARG A 176 1.36 27.58 -2.63
C ARG A 176 1.78 26.12 -2.53
N PHE A 177 2.01 25.44 -3.65
CA PHE A 177 2.64 24.11 -3.66
C PHE A 177 3.98 24.10 -2.92
N ASN A 178 4.85 25.08 -3.17
CA ASN A 178 6.13 25.19 -2.45
C ASN A 178 5.94 25.45 -0.95
N LEU A 179 4.91 26.21 -0.54
CA LEU A 179 4.56 26.41 0.86
C LEU A 179 4.07 25.10 1.51
N GLN A 180 3.27 24.32 0.77
CA GLN A 180 2.79 23.01 1.19
C GLN A 180 3.96 22.04 1.44
N LYS A 181 4.88 21.89 0.49
CA LYS A 181 6.09 21.08 0.65
C LYS A 181 6.92 21.49 1.87
N ASN A 182 7.10 22.80 2.07
CA ASN A 182 7.83 23.33 3.22
C ASN A 182 7.13 23.01 4.55
N PHE A 183 5.80 23.07 4.60
CA PHE A 183 5.04 22.71 5.79
C PHE A 183 5.14 21.22 6.10
N ILE A 184 4.90 20.36 5.10
CA ILE A 184 4.98 18.90 5.24
C ILE A 184 6.39 18.47 5.65
N GLY A 185 7.43 19.11 5.09
CA GLY A 185 8.81 18.89 5.52
C GLY A 185 9.03 19.18 7.01
N LYS A 186 8.41 20.22 7.57
CA LYS A 186 8.46 20.51 9.03
C LYS A 186 7.70 19.46 9.84
N VAL A 187 6.55 18.99 9.35
CA VAL A 187 5.79 17.89 9.98
C VAL A 187 6.62 16.60 10.00
N ALA A 188 7.20 16.21 8.86
CA ALA A 188 8.08 15.05 8.74
C ALA A 188 9.31 15.10 9.67
N MET A 189 9.85 16.30 9.88
CA MET A 189 10.94 16.53 10.85
C MET A 189 10.49 16.32 12.29
N MET A 190 9.27 16.74 12.64
CA MET A 190 8.75 16.63 14.00
C MET A 190 8.15 15.26 14.34
N LEU A 191 7.69 14.50 13.33
CA LEU A 191 7.20 13.12 13.50
C LEU A 191 8.26 12.17 14.07
N GLY A 192 9.55 12.47 13.87
CA GLY A 192 10.64 11.61 14.34
C GLY A 192 10.72 10.29 13.55
N ILE A 193 10.81 10.38 12.23
CA ILE A 193 10.86 9.23 11.31
C ILE A 193 12.12 8.41 11.57
N GLY A 194 11.94 7.10 11.71
CA GLY A 194 13.00 6.14 11.96
C GLY A 194 12.48 4.70 12.01
N PRO A 195 13.36 3.70 12.12
CA PRO A 195 12.98 2.28 12.11
C PRO A 195 11.94 1.90 13.19
N GLU A 196 12.03 2.53 14.37
CA GLU A 196 11.12 2.32 15.51
C GLU A 196 10.03 3.40 15.59
N GLY A 197 10.02 4.36 14.66
CA GLY A 197 9.09 5.49 14.61
C GLY A 197 8.09 5.37 13.45
N PRO A 198 7.51 6.48 12.99
CA PRO A 198 6.61 6.45 11.85
C PRO A 198 7.38 6.28 10.54
N HIS A 199 6.79 5.56 9.59
CA HIS A 199 7.26 5.52 8.20
C HIS A 199 6.40 6.47 7.35
N VAL A 200 7.02 7.14 6.38
CA VAL A 200 6.35 8.19 5.58
C VAL A 200 6.65 7.99 4.10
N GLY A 201 5.63 8.17 3.27
CA GLY A 201 5.80 8.45 1.84
C GLY A 201 4.86 9.54 1.34
N VAL A 202 4.99 9.90 0.07
CA VAL A 202 4.28 11.03 -0.52
C VAL A 202 3.61 10.64 -1.84
N ILE A 203 2.34 11.04 -1.99
CA ILE A 203 1.54 10.91 -3.19
C ILE A 203 1.07 12.31 -3.60
N GLN A 204 1.26 12.68 -4.85
CA GLN A 204 0.77 13.93 -5.40
C GLN A 204 -0.55 13.70 -6.15
N ALA A 205 -1.58 14.46 -5.79
CA ALA A 205 -2.85 14.53 -6.49
C ALA A 205 -2.76 15.52 -7.65
N SER A 206 -3.31 15.12 -8.79
CA SER A 206 -3.42 15.90 -10.03
C SER A 206 -4.53 15.25 -10.87
N ASP A 207 -4.47 15.35 -12.21
CA ASP A 207 -5.31 14.51 -13.08
C ASP A 207 -5.12 13.01 -12.80
N TYR A 208 -3.89 12.59 -12.51
CA TYR A 208 -3.52 11.22 -12.16
C TYR A 208 -2.57 11.20 -10.95
N PRO A 209 -2.83 10.34 -9.95
CA PRO A 209 -1.98 10.28 -8.78
C PRO A 209 -0.57 9.82 -9.12
N LYS A 210 0.43 10.56 -8.62
CA LYS A 210 1.84 10.23 -8.76
C LYS A 210 2.42 9.91 -7.39
N THR A 211 2.99 8.72 -7.22
CA THR A 211 3.75 8.44 -6.00
C THR A 211 5.17 8.99 -6.16
N GLU A 212 5.57 9.89 -5.27
CA GLU A 212 6.91 10.48 -5.27
C GLU A 212 7.92 9.55 -4.58
N PHE A 213 7.51 8.96 -3.45
CA PHE A 213 8.27 7.90 -2.77
C PHE A 213 7.38 7.12 -1.79
N TYR A 214 7.74 5.87 -1.52
CA TYR A 214 7.07 4.92 -0.65
C TYR A 214 7.62 4.92 0.79
N LEU A 215 6.96 4.18 1.68
CA LEU A 215 7.24 4.13 3.13
C LEU A 215 8.65 3.60 3.44
N ASN A 216 9.19 2.72 2.59
CA ASN A 216 10.51 2.11 2.77
C ASN A 216 11.66 2.84 2.06
N ASN A 217 11.40 3.95 1.36
CA ASN A 217 12.47 4.66 0.65
C ASN A 217 13.42 5.41 1.58
N PHE A 218 12.95 5.85 2.75
CA PHE A 218 13.74 6.66 3.69
C PHE A 218 13.52 6.22 5.13
N THR A 219 14.59 6.18 5.91
CA THR A 219 14.56 5.77 7.33
C THR A 219 14.97 6.90 8.28
N ALA A 220 15.00 8.14 7.82
CA ALA A 220 15.36 9.29 8.64
C ALA A 220 14.60 10.56 8.21
N SER A 221 14.15 11.34 9.20
CA SER A 221 13.42 12.60 8.97
C SER A 221 14.14 13.59 8.06
N LYS A 222 15.48 13.65 8.11
CA LYS A 222 16.27 14.56 7.27
C LYS A 222 16.20 14.16 5.79
N ASP A 223 16.27 12.87 5.50
CA ASP A 223 16.24 12.38 4.11
C ASP A 223 14.85 12.58 3.51
N VAL A 224 13.80 12.34 4.31
CA VAL A 224 12.41 12.67 3.92
C VAL A 224 12.24 14.16 3.65
N LEU A 225 12.80 15.05 4.49
CA LEU A 225 12.78 16.49 4.26
C LEU A 225 13.44 16.87 2.93
N PHE A 226 14.59 16.28 2.59
CA PHE A 226 15.27 16.54 1.31
C PHE A 226 14.44 16.02 0.14
N ALA A 227 13.92 14.79 0.23
CA ALA A 227 13.07 14.23 -0.80
C ALA A 227 11.82 15.09 -1.07
N ILE A 228 11.16 15.57 -0.02
CA ILE A 228 10.00 16.46 -0.14
C ILE A 228 10.37 17.75 -0.87
N LYS A 229 11.55 18.34 -0.61
CA LYS A 229 11.96 19.58 -1.27
C LYS A 229 12.09 19.42 -2.80
N GLU A 230 12.55 18.26 -3.25
CA GLU A 230 12.79 17.96 -4.67
C GLU A 230 11.52 17.61 -5.46
N ILE A 231 10.38 17.41 -4.80
CA ILE A 231 9.13 17.08 -5.49
C ILE A 231 8.75 18.19 -6.48
N ALA A 232 8.56 17.83 -7.75
CA ALA A 232 8.18 18.77 -8.80
C ALA A 232 6.67 19.05 -8.79
N PHE A 233 6.29 20.26 -9.14
CA PHE A 233 4.87 20.61 -9.33
C PHE A 233 4.33 19.94 -10.60
N GLN A 234 3.15 19.33 -10.51
CA GLN A 234 2.59 18.51 -11.58
C GLN A 234 1.54 19.26 -12.41
N GLY A 235 0.74 20.13 -11.79
CA GLY A 235 -0.41 20.75 -12.43
C GLY A 235 -1.58 19.79 -12.62
N GLY A 236 -2.61 20.19 -13.37
CA GLY A 236 -3.82 19.41 -13.62
C GLY A 236 -4.97 19.74 -12.66
N ASN A 237 -6.00 18.89 -12.63
CA ASN A 237 -7.13 18.99 -11.70
C ASN A 237 -6.80 18.44 -10.32
N SER A 238 -7.60 18.77 -9.29
CA SER A 238 -7.39 18.25 -7.93
C SER A 238 -8.18 16.95 -7.70
N ASN A 239 -7.89 15.89 -8.48
CA ASN A 239 -8.57 14.58 -8.35
C ASN A 239 -8.08 13.82 -7.10
N THR A 240 -8.45 14.35 -5.94
CA THR A 240 -8.04 13.89 -4.63
C THR A 240 -8.68 12.55 -4.29
N GLY A 241 -9.90 12.30 -4.75
CA GLY A 241 -10.60 11.02 -4.57
C GLY A 241 -9.85 9.90 -5.28
N ARG A 242 -9.45 10.12 -6.53
CA ARG A 242 -8.60 9.20 -7.29
C ARG A 242 -7.26 8.94 -6.59
N ALA A 243 -6.63 9.98 -6.06
CA ALA A 243 -5.37 9.83 -5.32
C ALA A 243 -5.55 9.07 -4.00
N LEU A 244 -6.68 9.27 -3.30
CA LEU A 244 -7.03 8.54 -2.10
C LEU A 244 -7.28 7.05 -2.40
N LYS A 245 -7.99 6.73 -3.49
CA LYS A 245 -8.14 5.34 -3.97
C LYS A 245 -6.79 4.70 -4.30
N HIS A 246 -5.90 5.41 -4.98
CA HIS A 246 -4.53 4.95 -5.26
C HIS A 246 -3.73 4.71 -3.98
N SER A 247 -3.89 5.56 -2.96
CA SER A 247 -3.24 5.36 -1.66
C SER A 247 -3.67 4.04 -1.02
N ALA A 248 -4.97 3.75 -1.02
CA ALA A 248 -5.56 2.56 -0.42
C ALA A 248 -5.19 1.27 -1.17
N GLN A 249 -5.34 1.28 -2.50
CA GLN A 249 -5.20 0.07 -3.32
C GLN A 249 -3.76 -0.27 -3.69
N ARG A 250 -2.89 0.73 -3.85
CA ARG A 250 -1.56 0.54 -4.46
C ARG A 250 -0.42 1.02 -3.58
N PHE A 251 -0.58 2.10 -2.84
CA PHE A 251 0.52 2.64 -2.03
C PHE A 251 0.77 1.80 -0.78
N PHE A 252 -0.28 1.54 0.01
CA PHE A 252 -0.18 0.76 1.23
C PHE A 252 -0.10 -0.74 0.96
N SER A 253 1.10 -1.22 0.64
CA SER A 253 1.40 -2.65 0.49
C SER A 253 2.67 -3.03 1.25
N ILE A 254 2.81 -4.32 1.57
CA ILE A 254 3.97 -4.86 2.29
C ILE A 254 5.27 -4.58 1.52
N GLU A 255 5.26 -4.78 0.19
CA GLU A 255 6.40 -4.52 -0.69
C GLU A 255 6.87 -3.05 -0.67
N LYS A 256 5.96 -2.13 -0.32
CA LYS A 256 6.20 -0.68 -0.28
C LYS A 256 6.47 -0.16 1.12
N GLY A 257 6.65 -1.05 2.10
CA GLY A 257 7.09 -0.71 3.46
C GLY A 257 5.99 -0.64 4.51
N VAL A 258 4.79 -1.16 4.23
CA VAL A 258 3.74 -1.30 5.26
C VAL A 258 4.16 -2.31 6.31
N ARG A 259 4.02 -1.93 7.57
CA ARG A 259 4.30 -2.76 8.75
C ARG A 259 3.02 -3.37 9.30
N LYS A 260 3.07 -4.65 9.63
CA LYS A 260 1.93 -5.38 10.20
C LYS A 260 1.59 -4.82 11.59
N GLY A 261 0.30 -4.62 11.86
CA GLY A 261 -0.18 -4.09 13.15
C GLY A 261 0.06 -2.59 13.36
N ILE A 262 0.64 -1.89 12.38
CA ILE A 262 0.85 -0.44 12.44
C ILE A 262 -0.29 0.28 11.73
N PRO A 263 -0.88 1.34 12.32
CA PRO A 263 -1.96 2.10 11.69
C PRO A 263 -1.52 2.72 10.36
N LYS A 264 -2.36 2.56 9.33
CA LYS A 264 -2.20 3.21 8.03
C LYS A 264 -2.98 4.51 8.02
N ILE A 265 -2.32 5.61 7.66
CA ILE A 265 -2.91 6.95 7.72
C ILE A 265 -2.62 7.68 6.40
N THR A 266 -3.65 8.07 5.67
CA THR A 266 -3.52 9.02 4.56
C THR A 266 -3.81 10.43 5.10
N VAL A 267 -2.79 11.28 5.13
CA VAL A 267 -2.94 12.69 5.50
C VAL A 267 -3.10 13.50 4.22
N VAL A 268 -4.32 13.98 3.99
CA VAL A 268 -4.74 14.69 2.78
C VAL A 268 -4.58 16.18 2.99
N PHE A 269 -3.63 16.79 2.27
CA PHE A 269 -3.38 18.22 2.26
C PHE A 269 -4.14 18.88 1.11
N LEU A 270 -5.15 19.67 1.44
CA LEU A 270 -5.96 20.42 0.47
C LEU A 270 -5.89 21.92 0.73
N ASP A 271 -5.69 22.68 -0.33
CA ASP A 271 -5.75 24.14 -0.34
C ASP A 271 -6.78 24.55 -1.40
N GLY A 272 -8.05 24.38 -1.05
CA GLY A 272 -9.19 24.49 -1.97
C GLY A 272 -10.13 23.29 -1.85
N TRP A 273 -10.74 22.89 -2.98
CA TRP A 273 -11.70 21.80 -3.06
C TRP A 273 -11.25 20.74 -4.08
N PRO A 274 -11.64 19.47 -3.86
CA PRO A 274 -11.39 18.41 -4.81
C PRO A 274 -12.17 18.64 -6.11
N SER A 275 -11.66 18.10 -7.21
CA SER A 275 -12.33 18.07 -8.53
C SER A 275 -13.09 16.76 -8.76
N ASP A 276 -13.18 15.90 -7.74
CA ASP A 276 -13.87 14.61 -7.79
C ASP A 276 -14.50 14.25 -6.43
N ASN A 277 -15.41 13.27 -6.45
CA ASN A 277 -16.13 12.83 -5.27
C ASN A 277 -15.20 12.07 -4.29
N LEU A 278 -15.24 12.49 -3.02
CA LEU A 278 -14.42 11.89 -1.96
C LEU A 278 -15.14 10.87 -1.09
N GLU A 279 -16.47 10.76 -1.18
CA GLU A 279 -17.28 9.83 -0.40
C GLU A 279 -16.92 8.37 -0.73
N GLU A 280 -16.95 8.01 -2.02
CA GLU A 280 -16.61 6.65 -2.47
C GLU A 280 -15.13 6.33 -2.18
N ALA A 281 -14.24 7.32 -2.37
CA ALA A 281 -12.82 7.15 -2.08
C ALA A 281 -12.55 6.96 -0.58
N GLY A 282 -13.29 7.66 0.28
CA GLY A 282 -13.26 7.49 1.74
C GLY A 282 -13.78 6.12 2.17
N ILE A 283 -14.87 5.63 1.57
CA ILE A 283 -15.39 4.27 1.80
C ILE A 283 -14.31 3.24 1.45
N LEU A 284 -13.74 3.33 0.25
CA LEU A 284 -12.69 2.40 -0.20
C LEU A 284 -11.46 2.45 0.71
N ALA A 285 -11.00 3.65 1.11
CA ALA A 285 -9.88 3.77 2.03
C ALA A 285 -10.14 3.02 3.36
N ARG A 286 -11.36 3.13 3.90
CA ARG A 286 -11.76 2.43 5.12
C ARG A 286 -11.81 0.92 4.93
N GLU A 287 -12.32 0.41 3.81
CA GLU A 287 -12.32 -1.02 3.49
C GLU A 287 -10.90 -1.60 3.44
N PHE A 288 -9.94 -0.81 2.96
CA PHE A 288 -8.53 -1.17 2.96
C PHE A 288 -7.84 -0.92 4.31
N GLY A 289 -8.56 -0.54 5.38
CA GLY A 289 -7.98 -0.28 6.70
C GLY A 289 -7.09 0.96 6.74
N VAL A 290 -7.37 1.98 5.93
CA VAL A 290 -6.64 3.25 5.87
C VAL A 290 -7.47 4.33 6.55
N ASN A 291 -6.90 5.00 7.54
CA ASN A 291 -7.51 6.12 8.22
C ASN A 291 -7.23 7.41 7.43
N VAL A 292 -8.27 8.16 7.07
CA VAL A 292 -8.14 9.39 6.28
C VAL A 292 -8.17 10.59 7.22
N PHE A 293 -7.15 11.44 7.15
CA PHE A 293 -7.03 12.64 7.96
C PHE A 293 -6.86 13.86 7.06
N PHE A 294 -7.74 14.85 7.16
CA PHE A 294 -7.68 16.05 6.34
C PHE A 294 -6.92 17.18 7.01
N VAL A 295 -6.05 17.82 6.26
CA VAL A 295 -5.47 19.13 6.59
C VAL A 295 -5.91 20.10 5.51
N SER A 296 -6.90 20.93 5.84
CA SER A 296 -7.42 21.96 4.94
C SER A 296 -6.71 23.28 5.24
N ILE A 297 -6.18 23.93 4.21
CA ILE A 297 -5.58 25.26 4.30
C ILE A 297 -6.48 26.27 3.62
N ALA A 298 -6.73 27.37 4.32
CA ALA A 298 -7.64 28.43 3.91
C ALA A 298 -9.09 27.95 3.74
N LYS A 299 -10.04 28.87 3.92
CA LYS A 299 -11.43 28.62 3.54
C LYS A 299 -11.64 29.14 2.11
N PRO A 300 -12.53 28.51 1.33
CA PRO A 300 -12.92 29.06 0.04
C PRO A 300 -13.45 30.48 0.22
N THR A 301 -13.09 31.40 -0.67
CA THR A 301 -13.69 32.74 -0.70
C THR A 301 -15.15 32.67 -1.15
N SER A 302 -15.89 33.76 -0.95
CA SER A 302 -17.30 33.83 -1.38
C SER A 302 -17.48 33.56 -2.88
N GLU A 303 -16.49 33.97 -3.69
CA GLU A 303 -16.45 33.75 -5.14
C GLU A 303 -16.11 32.30 -5.50
N GLU A 304 -15.36 31.62 -4.63
CA GLU A 304 -14.94 30.23 -4.83
C GLU A 304 -16.00 29.21 -4.40
N LEU A 305 -16.94 29.59 -3.53
CA LEU A 305 -18.01 28.70 -3.06
C LEU A 305 -18.83 28.10 -4.20
N GLY A 306 -19.04 28.84 -5.29
CA GLY A 306 -19.79 28.38 -6.47
C GLY A 306 -19.04 27.33 -7.32
N MET A 307 -17.74 27.13 -7.09
CA MET A 307 -16.92 26.15 -7.80
C MET A 307 -16.80 24.81 -7.05
N ILE A 308 -17.34 24.74 -5.84
CA ILE A 308 -17.27 23.55 -5.00
C ILE A 308 -18.44 22.64 -5.39
N GLU A 309 -18.12 21.47 -5.94
CA GLU A 309 -19.15 20.46 -6.28
C GLU A 309 -19.91 19.99 -5.03
N GLU A 310 -19.21 19.87 -3.90
CA GLU A 310 -19.80 19.35 -2.65
C GLU A 310 -19.15 19.97 -1.41
N LEU A 311 -19.89 20.76 -0.61
CA LEU A 311 -19.32 21.51 0.53
C LEU A 311 -18.86 20.61 1.69
N ASN A 312 -19.47 19.43 1.88
CA ASN A 312 -19.21 18.54 3.01
C ASN A 312 -18.28 17.36 2.66
N PHE A 313 -17.44 17.53 1.63
CA PHE A 313 -16.54 16.47 1.14
C PHE A 313 -15.64 15.87 2.24
N VAL A 314 -15.19 16.68 3.21
CA VAL A 314 -14.36 16.22 4.33
C VAL A 314 -15.15 15.25 5.20
N GLU A 315 -16.36 15.64 5.60
CA GLU A 315 -17.21 14.86 6.52
C GLU A 315 -17.58 13.50 5.93
N LYS A 316 -17.77 13.44 4.62
CA LYS A 316 -18.08 12.20 3.87
C LYS A 316 -16.86 11.29 3.70
N ALA A 317 -15.67 11.87 3.56
CA ALA A 317 -14.44 11.12 3.33
C ALA A 317 -13.83 10.55 4.62
N VAL A 318 -13.90 11.32 5.73
CA VAL A 318 -13.40 10.85 7.02
C VAL A 318 -14.28 9.74 7.59
N CYS A 319 -13.72 8.95 8.49
CA CYS A 319 -14.41 7.83 9.12
C CYS A 319 -15.41 8.23 10.21
N GLN A 320 -15.19 9.37 10.89
CA GLN A 320 -16.08 9.90 11.91
C GLN A 320 -16.11 11.43 11.80
N ASN A 321 -17.31 12.02 11.85
CA ASN A 321 -17.49 13.47 11.88
C ASN A 321 -17.52 13.99 13.33
N ASN A 322 -16.43 13.79 14.07
CA ASN A 322 -16.28 14.24 15.46
C ASN A 322 -15.28 15.41 15.62
N GLY A 323 -14.85 16.00 14.49
CA GLY A 323 -13.84 17.07 14.46
C GLY A 323 -12.40 16.63 14.74
N PHE A 324 -12.14 15.34 14.96
CA PHE A 324 -10.79 14.83 15.19
C PHE A 324 -10.01 14.66 13.88
N PHE A 325 -10.62 14.00 12.89
CA PHE A 325 -10.03 13.61 11.59
C PHE A 325 -9.80 14.75 10.60
N SER A 326 -10.02 15.98 11.02
CA SER A 326 -9.73 17.16 10.24
C SER A 326 -8.94 18.18 11.07
N TYR A 327 -8.14 18.97 10.36
CA TYR A 327 -7.37 20.06 10.91
C TYR A 327 -7.41 21.24 9.95
N ASN A 328 -8.00 22.34 10.39
CA ASN A 328 -8.12 23.55 9.58
C ASN A 328 -6.98 24.53 9.92
N ILE A 329 -6.21 24.91 8.90
CA ILE A 329 -5.21 25.98 8.97
C ILE A 329 -5.80 27.21 8.27
N PRO A 330 -6.06 28.32 8.98
CA PRO A 330 -6.75 29.47 8.40
C PRO A 330 -6.02 30.12 7.22
N THR A 331 -4.69 30.04 7.19
CA THR A 331 -3.86 30.69 6.17
C THR A 331 -2.46 30.07 6.10
N TRP A 332 -1.80 30.24 4.97
CA TRP A 332 -0.39 29.87 4.78
C TRP A 332 0.58 30.68 5.67
N PHE A 333 0.14 31.80 6.24
CA PHE A 333 0.96 32.59 7.16
C PHE A 333 1.00 31.97 8.56
N GLY A 334 2.21 31.80 9.11
CA GLY A 334 2.39 31.28 10.46
C GLY A 334 2.12 29.79 10.62
N THR A 335 2.14 29.00 9.54
CA THR A 335 1.89 27.54 9.55
C THR A 335 2.74 26.77 10.55
N THR A 336 3.96 27.25 10.87
CA THR A 336 4.85 26.61 11.85
C THR A 336 4.18 26.33 13.21
N LYS A 337 3.25 27.19 13.67
CA LYS A 337 2.54 26.98 14.95
C LYS A 337 1.61 25.76 14.95
N HIS A 338 1.22 25.30 13.76
CA HIS A 338 0.32 24.16 13.56
C HIS A 338 1.04 22.81 13.48
N VAL A 339 2.37 22.80 13.35
CA VAL A 339 3.16 21.56 13.22
C VAL A 339 3.02 20.68 14.45
N LYS A 340 3.20 21.25 15.65
CA LYS A 340 3.13 20.49 16.91
C LYS A 340 1.73 19.90 17.17
N PRO A 341 0.64 20.70 17.11
CA PRO A 341 -0.72 20.15 17.29
C PRO A 341 -1.08 19.08 16.25
N LEU A 342 -0.67 19.26 14.99
CA LEU A 342 -0.93 18.28 13.95
C LEU A 342 -0.20 16.96 14.23
N VAL A 343 1.08 17.00 14.58
CA VAL A 343 1.84 15.79 14.95
C VAL A 343 1.22 15.10 16.17
N GLN A 344 0.78 15.86 17.18
CA GLN A 344 0.10 15.29 18.35
C GLN A 344 -1.18 14.55 17.97
N LYS A 345 -2.00 15.10 17.06
CA LYS A 345 -3.19 14.41 16.55
C LYS A 345 -2.82 13.15 15.76
N LEU A 346 -1.87 13.23 14.84
CA LEU A 346 -1.45 12.10 14.00
C LEU A 346 -0.87 10.94 14.81
N CYS A 347 -0.25 11.23 15.96
CA CYS A 347 0.31 10.25 16.88
C CYS A 347 -0.64 9.83 18.01
N ALA A 348 -1.92 10.26 18.00
CA ALA A 348 -2.91 9.83 18.99
C ALA A 348 -3.58 8.52 18.54
N HIS A 349 -2.91 7.39 18.76
CA HIS A 349 -3.31 6.06 18.25
C HIS A 349 -4.76 5.70 18.55
N GLU A 350 -5.21 5.87 19.80
CA GLU A 350 -6.58 5.51 20.22
C GLU A 350 -7.66 6.28 19.45
N GLN A 351 -7.40 7.54 19.11
CA GLN A 351 -8.35 8.40 18.40
C GLN A 351 -8.23 8.26 16.87
N MET A 352 -7.06 7.86 16.35
CA MET A 352 -6.77 7.73 14.91
C MET A 352 -7.29 6.42 14.29
N LEU A 353 -7.66 5.42 15.10
CA LEU A 353 -8.14 4.12 14.66
C LEU A 353 -9.67 4.11 14.50
N CYS A 354 -10.14 4.35 13.28
CA CYS A 354 -11.57 4.37 12.95
C CYS A 354 -11.92 3.59 11.67
N SER A 355 -10.92 3.12 10.93
CA SER A 355 -11.11 2.23 9.78
C SER A 355 -11.43 0.83 10.29
N LYS A 356 -12.58 0.29 9.85
CA LYS A 356 -13.03 -1.05 10.21
C LYS A 356 -12.14 -2.09 9.53
N THR A 357 -11.32 -2.78 10.31
CA THR A 357 -10.55 -3.94 9.83
C THR A 357 -11.12 -5.21 10.44
N CYS A 358 -10.78 -6.37 9.86
CA CYS A 358 -11.17 -7.63 10.48
C CYS A 358 -10.59 -7.80 11.90
N TYR A 359 -9.48 -7.13 12.21
CA TYR A 359 -8.81 -7.26 13.49
C TYR A 359 -9.50 -6.46 14.60
N ASN A 360 -10.31 -5.45 14.27
CA ASN A 360 -10.89 -4.52 15.25
C ASN A 360 -12.38 -4.20 15.03
N SER A 361 -13.09 -4.90 14.13
CA SER A 361 -14.52 -4.64 13.86
C SER A 361 -15.34 -5.92 13.76
N VAL A 362 -15.08 -6.84 14.68
CA VAL A 362 -15.68 -8.18 14.72
C VAL A 362 -16.16 -8.53 16.12
N ASN A 363 -17.31 -9.18 16.21
CA ASN A 363 -17.76 -9.88 17.40
C ASN A 363 -17.50 -11.37 17.18
N ILE A 364 -16.63 -11.98 17.99
CA ILE A 364 -16.28 -13.40 17.89
C ILE A 364 -16.77 -14.11 19.15
N ALA A 365 -17.79 -14.97 19.00
CA ALA A 365 -18.17 -15.88 20.08
C ALA A 365 -17.50 -17.23 19.87
N PHE A 366 -16.89 -17.77 20.93
CA PHE A 366 -16.46 -19.16 20.97
C PHE A 366 -17.52 -19.98 21.68
N LEU A 367 -18.05 -20.99 20.97
CA LEU A 367 -18.96 -21.99 21.52
C LEU A 367 -18.18 -23.28 21.72
N ILE A 368 -17.83 -23.57 22.96
CA ILE A 368 -16.90 -24.64 23.31
C ILE A 368 -17.62 -25.78 23.99
N ASP A 369 -17.37 -26.97 23.48
CA ASP A 369 -17.84 -28.21 24.06
C ASP A 369 -17.13 -28.47 25.40
N GLY A 370 -17.90 -28.69 26.46
CA GLY A 370 -17.45 -29.02 27.80
C GLY A 370 -17.85 -30.44 28.22
N SER A 371 -18.15 -31.31 27.25
CA SER A 371 -18.60 -32.67 27.47
C SER A 371 -17.52 -33.56 28.10
N SER A 372 -17.96 -34.69 28.65
CA SER A 372 -17.11 -35.65 29.35
C SER A 372 -16.07 -36.34 28.45
N SER A 373 -16.27 -36.40 27.13
CA SER A 373 -15.32 -37.00 26.18
C SER A 373 -14.01 -36.23 26.08
N ILE A 374 -14.07 -34.91 26.29
CA ILE A 374 -12.93 -34.02 26.18
C ILE A 374 -11.96 -34.27 27.33
N GLY A 375 -12.45 -34.20 28.56
CA GLY A 375 -11.64 -34.28 29.78
C GLY A 375 -10.83 -33.01 30.08
N ASP A 376 -10.49 -32.80 31.34
CA ASP A 376 -9.94 -31.55 31.86
C ASP A 376 -8.64 -31.09 31.16
N ASN A 377 -7.70 -32.02 30.91
CA ASN A 377 -6.43 -31.69 30.25
C ASN A 377 -6.62 -31.18 28.81
N ASN A 378 -7.51 -31.81 28.04
CA ASN A 378 -7.79 -31.40 26.66
C ASN A 378 -8.61 -30.11 26.62
N PHE A 379 -9.49 -29.90 27.60
CA PHE A 379 -10.23 -28.66 27.74
C PHE A 379 -9.27 -27.46 27.92
N HIS A 380 -8.20 -27.60 28.69
CA HIS A 380 -7.16 -26.57 28.78
C HIS A 380 -6.47 -26.27 27.43
N LEU A 381 -6.31 -27.28 26.55
CA LEU A 381 -5.80 -27.05 25.19
C LEU A 381 -6.79 -26.26 24.33
N MET A 382 -8.10 -26.47 24.49
CA MET A 382 -9.13 -25.65 23.84
C MET A 382 -9.08 -24.20 24.31
N LEU A 383 -8.91 -23.96 25.62
CA LEU A 383 -8.73 -22.60 26.17
C LEU A 383 -7.43 -21.95 25.65
N GLY A 384 -6.38 -22.73 25.47
CA GLY A 384 -5.13 -22.31 24.83
C GLY A 384 -5.32 -21.88 23.38
N PHE A 385 -6.09 -22.65 22.60
CA PHE A 385 -6.49 -22.29 21.24
C PHE A 385 -7.23 -20.95 21.20
N ILE A 386 -8.28 -20.79 22.03
CA ILE A 386 -9.05 -19.54 22.12
C ILE A 386 -8.12 -18.37 22.44
N SER A 387 -7.25 -18.53 23.44
CA SER A 387 -6.28 -17.50 23.83
C SER A 387 -5.37 -17.08 22.67
N ASN A 388 -4.92 -18.02 21.85
CA ASN A 388 -4.06 -17.74 20.71
C ASN A 388 -4.80 -17.06 19.54
N VAL A 389 -6.07 -17.38 19.34
CA VAL A 389 -6.94 -16.63 18.40
C VAL A 389 -7.15 -15.21 18.92
N VAL A 390 -7.54 -15.03 20.19
CA VAL A 390 -7.78 -13.71 20.83
C VAL A 390 -6.56 -12.79 20.72
N LYS A 391 -5.34 -13.31 20.89
CA LYS A 391 -4.10 -12.52 20.74
C LYS A 391 -3.97 -11.83 19.38
N SER A 392 -4.58 -12.41 18.33
CA SER A 392 -4.50 -11.93 16.95
C SER A 392 -5.45 -10.76 16.63
N PHE A 393 -6.42 -10.45 17.51
CA PHE A 393 -7.40 -9.37 17.32
C PHE A 393 -7.14 -8.20 18.28
N ASP A 394 -7.58 -7.01 17.91
CA ASP A 394 -7.43 -5.77 18.69
C ASP A 394 -8.70 -5.55 19.52
N ILE A 395 -8.69 -6.10 20.74
CA ILE A 395 -9.82 -6.08 21.67
C ILE A 395 -9.87 -4.74 22.40
N THR A 396 -10.92 -3.96 22.15
CA THR A 396 -11.25 -2.71 22.84
C THR A 396 -12.78 -2.55 22.98
N ASP A 397 -13.25 -1.54 23.69
CA ASP A 397 -14.67 -1.22 23.86
C ASP A 397 -15.40 -0.88 22.54
N ILE A 398 -14.68 -0.27 21.60
CA ILE A 398 -15.12 0.07 20.24
C ILE A 398 -14.58 -0.89 19.16
N GLY A 399 -13.70 -1.81 19.55
CA GLY A 399 -12.93 -2.69 18.67
C GLY A 399 -13.54 -4.09 18.50
N ALA A 400 -12.67 -5.09 18.39
CA ALA A 400 -13.12 -6.49 18.38
C ALA A 400 -13.61 -6.91 19.77
N LYS A 401 -14.68 -7.71 19.82
CA LYS A 401 -15.30 -8.18 21.06
C LYS A 401 -15.35 -9.69 21.10
N ILE A 402 -15.10 -10.27 22.27
CA ILE A 402 -15.05 -11.72 22.47
C ILE A 402 -16.13 -12.14 23.46
N ALA A 403 -16.82 -13.23 23.14
CA ALA A 403 -17.69 -13.95 24.08
C ALA A 403 -17.25 -15.41 24.13
N VAL A 404 -17.41 -16.06 25.28
CA VAL A 404 -17.16 -17.50 25.41
C VAL A 404 -18.35 -18.16 26.09
N ILE A 405 -18.88 -19.18 25.44
CA ILE A 405 -20.01 -19.96 25.89
C ILE A 405 -19.56 -21.41 25.92
N GLN A 406 -19.66 -22.03 27.07
CA GLN A 406 -19.44 -23.45 27.23
C GLN A 406 -20.78 -24.20 27.14
N PHE A 407 -20.80 -25.37 26.51
CA PHE A 407 -22.02 -26.17 26.44
C PHE A 407 -21.78 -27.65 26.76
N THR A 408 -22.83 -28.28 27.30
CA THR A 408 -22.95 -29.73 27.46
C THR A 408 -24.37 -30.14 27.03
N TYR A 409 -25.18 -30.68 27.96
CA TYR A 409 -26.65 -30.65 27.86
C TYR A 409 -27.22 -29.26 28.15
N ASN A 410 -26.49 -28.44 28.91
CA ASN A 410 -26.88 -27.08 29.24
C ASN A 410 -25.79 -26.10 28.75
N GLN A 411 -26.18 -24.85 28.51
CA GLN A 411 -25.28 -23.79 28.06
C GLN A 411 -24.94 -22.85 29.22
N ARG A 412 -23.66 -22.51 29.35
CA ARG A 412 -23.15 -21.54 30.31
C ARG A 412 -22.41 -20.44 29.56
N THR A 413 -22.92 -19.21 29.66
CA THR A 413 -22.16 -18.03 29.25
C THR A 413 -21.07 -17.80 30.29
N GLU A 414 -19.80 -18.01 29.91
CA GLU A 414 -18.66 -17.73 30.79
C GLU A 414 -18.43 -16.21 30.84
N PHE A 415 -18.52 -15.56 29.69
CA PHE A 415 -18.64 -14.10 29.56
C PHE A 415 -19.17 -13.69 28.18
N SER A 416 -19.85 -12.56 28.13
CA SER A 416 -20.45 -11.95 26.94
C SER A 416 -19.55 -10.85 26.33
N PHE A 417 -19.95 -10.32 25.17
CA PHE A 417 -19.23 -9.29 24.42
C PHE A 417 -19.00 -7.97 25.19
N THR A 418 -19.71 -7.76 26.30
CA THR A 418 -19.68 -6.53 27.10
C THR A 418 -18.89 -6.64 28.39
N ASP A 419 -18.53 -7.85 28.80
CA ASP A 419 -18.03 -8.10 30.16
C ASP A 419 -16.55 -7.73 30.30
N TYR A 420 -15.79 -7.88 29.22
CA TYR A 420 -14.38 -7.51 29.14
C TYR A 420 -14.13 -6.52 28.01
N LYS A 421 -13.29 -5.52 28.28
CA LYS A 421 -13.00 -4.41 27.36
C LYS A 421 -11.55 -4.36 26.90
N THR A 422 -10.67 -5.19 27.45
CA THR A 422 -9.25 -5.23 27.08
C THR A 422 -8.81 -6.64 26.76
N LYS A 423 -7.76 -6.77 25.93
CA LYS A 423 -7.18 -8.07 25.57
C LYS A 423 -6.74 -8.85 26.81
N GLU A 424 -6.14 -8.18 27.80
CA GLU A 424 -5.60 -8.80 29.01
C GLU A 424 -6.72 -9.38 29.89
N THR A 425 -7.83 -8.65 30.02
CA THR A 425 -9.00 -9.10 30.81
C THR A 425 -9.72 -10.25 30.13
N VAL A 426 -9.86 -10.23 28.80
CA VAL A 426 -10.36 -11.37 28.03
C VAL A 426 -9.46 -12.60 28.20
N LEU A 427 -8.14 -12.47 28.02
CA LEU A 427 -7.21 -13.60 28.14
C LEU A 427 -7.23 -14.21 29.55
N SER A 428 -7.29 -13.37 30.58
CA SER A 428 -7.42 -13.83 31.97
C SER A 428 -8.77 -14.52 32.20
N GLY A 429 -9.85 -13.97 31.65
CA GLY A 429 -11.19 -14.56 31.69
C GLY A 429 -11.23 -15.94 31.04
N VAL A 430 -10.64 -16.10 29.84
CA VAL A 430 -10.54 -17.39 29.15
C VAL A 430 -9.80 -18.43 29.99
N GLN A 431 -8.68 -18.06 30.61
CA GLN A 431 -7.88 -18.96 31.45
C GLN A 431 -8.58 -19.35 32.76
N ALA A 432 -9.56 -18.57 33.21
CA ALA A 432 -10.32 -18.84 34.44
C ALA A 432 -11.56 -19.73 34.21
N ILE A 433 -11.89 -20.05 32.95
CA ILE A 433 -13.05 -20.89 32.60
C ILE A 433 -12.85 -22.28 33.19
N ARG A 434 -13.86 -22.76 33.93
CA ARG A 434 -13.84 -24.09 34.55
C ARG A 434 -14.48 -25.10 33.63
N TYR A 435 -13.81 -26.25 33.45
CA TYR A 435 -14.34 -27.38 32.71
C TYR A 435 -15.67 -27.85 33.30
N MET A 436 -16.66 -28.02 32.42
CA MET A 436 -17.92 -28.69 32.72
C MET A 436 -17.74 -30.21 32.62
N SER A 437 -18.83 -30.96 32.66
CA SER A 437 -18.85 -32.39 32.34
C SER A 437 -20.30 -32.74 32.07
N GLY A 438 -20.56 -33.49 31.00
CA GLY A 438 -21.90 -33.81 30.53
C GLY A 438 -21.89 -34.36 29.11
N GLY A 439 -23.05 -34.37 28.47
CA GLY A 439 -23.20 -34.73 27.05
C GLY A 439 -22.97 -33.54 26.11
N THR A 440 -23.27 -33.73 24.83
CA THR A 440 -22.96 -32.79 23.75
C THR A 440 -24.26 -32.41 23.01
N ALA A 441 -24.90 -31.30 23.38
CA ALA A 441 -26.10 -30.76 22.73
C ALA A 441 -25.77 -29.48 21.95
N THR A 442 -25.12 -29.65 20.80
CA THR A 442 -24.59 -28.57 19.95
C THR A 442 -25.70 -27.75 19.29
N GLY A 443 -26.81 -28.39 18.89
CA GLY A 443 -27.92 -27.69 18.23
C GLY A 443 -28.61 -26.67 19.14
N GLU A 444 -28.91 -27.07 20.37
CA GLU A 444 -29.42 -26.18 21.41
C GLU A 444 -28.41 -25.09 21.75
N ALA A 445 -27.11 -25.43 21.79
CA ALA A 445 -26.04 -24.48 22.03
C ALA A 445 -25.94 -23.39 20.95
N ILE A 446 -26.08 -23.76 19.67
CA ILE A 446 -26.16 -22.81 18.54
C ILE A 446 -27.41 -21.92 18.68
N THR A 447 -28.55 -22.49 19.06
CA THR A 447 -29.79 -21.73 19.28
C THR A 447 -29.61 -20.71 20.41
N TYR A 448 -28.99 -21.13 21.52
CA TYR A 448 -28.73 -20.30 22.68
C TYR A 448 -27.82 -19.11 22.33
N VAL A 449 -26.67 -19.36 21.69
CA VAL A 449 -25.72 -18.28 21.36
C VAL A 449 -26.33 -17.29 20.35
N THR A 450 -27.12 -17.79 19.40
CA THR A 450 -27.85 -16.94 18.44
C THR A 450 -28.81 -15.99 19.14
N LYS A 451 -29.62 -16.51 20.08
CA LYS A 451 -30.66 -15.72 20.76
C LYS A 451 -30.15 -14.83 21.88
N ASN A 452 -29.20 -15.32 22.69
CA ASN A 452 -28.82 -14.66 23.94
C ASN A 452 -27.51 -13.87 23.83
N VAL A 453 -26.64 -14.21 22.87
CA VAL A 453 -25.33 -13.56 22.73
C VAL A 453 -25.28 -12.67 21.49
N PHE A 454 -25.73 -13.16 20.34
CA PHE A 454 -25.70 -12.38 19.09
C PHE A 454 -26.90 -11.46 18.89
N ALA A 455 -28.12 -11.87 19.25
CA ALA A 455 -29.30 -11.03 19.05
C ALA A 455 -29.20 -9.64 19.71
N PRO A 456 -28.62 -9.47 20.92
CA PRO A 456 -28.41 -8.15 21.51
C PRO A 456 -27.45 -7.23 20.73
N VAL A 457 -26.55 -7.80 19.92
CA VAL A 457 -25.54 -7.05 19.15
C VAL A 457 -25.81 -7.08 17.64
N LYS A 458 -26.98 -7.58 17.21
CA LYS A 458 -27.32 -7.77 15.79
C LYS A 458 -27.29 -6.48 14.97
N ASP A 459 -27.69 -5.36 15.59
CA ASP A 459 -27.75 -4.03 14.96
C ASP A 459 -26.43 -3.26 15.18
N GLY A 460 -25.41 -3.92 15.76
CA GLY A 460 -24.10 -3.35 16.00
C GLY A 460 -23.26 -3.18 14.73
N ALA A 461 -22.24 -2.34 14.81
CA ALA A 461 -21.37 -2.01 13.68
C ALA A 461 -20.37 -3.13 13.29
N ASN A 462 -20.20 -4.14 14.15
CA ASN A 462 -19.26 -5.25 14.00
C ASN A 462 -19.89 -6.43 13.25
N LYS A 463 -19.07 -7.16 12.47
CA LYS A 463 -19.51 -8.42 11.86
C LYS A 463 -19.48 -9.55 12.90
N ASN A 464 -20.45 -10.47 12.81
CA ASN A 464 -20.67 -11.51 13.81
C ASN A 464 -20.12 -12.86 13.33
N PHE A 465 -19.20 -13.43 14.11
CA PHE A 465 -18.54 -14.71 13.85
C PHE A 465 -18.71 -15.65 15.03
N LEU A 466 -19.14 -16.88 14.76
CA LEU A 466 -19.23 -17.95 15.73
C LEU A 466 -18.16 -19.00 15.43
N VAL A 467 -17.33 -19.34 16.40
CA VAL A 467 -16.36 -20.43 16.31
C VAL A 467 -16.81 -21.56 17.23
N ILE A 468 -17.20 -22.69 16.66
CA ILE A 468 -17.64 -23.88 17.39
C ILE A 468 -16.45 -24.83 17.56
N LEU A 469 -16.19 -25.30 18.77
CA LEU A 469 -15.20 -26.35 19.05
C LEU A 469 -15.89 -27.55 19.67
N THR A 470 -15.73 -28.74 19.08
CA THR A 470 -16.30 -30.01 19.60
C THR A 470 -15.44 -31.21 19.21
N ASP A 471 -15.44 -32.26 20.03
CA ASP A 471 -14.70 -33.51 19.78
C ASP A 471 -15.59 -34.70 19.37
N GLY A 472 -16.91 -34.49 19.28
CA GLY A 472 -17.87 -35.57 19.18
C GLY A 472 -19.15 -35.24 18.42
N GLN A 473 -20.00 -36.25 18.29
CA GLN A 473 -21.32 -36.14 17.65
C GLN A 473 -22.33 -35.48 18.60
N SER A 474 -23.19 -34.62 18.05
CA SER A 474 -24.28 -34.01 18.82
C SER A 474 -25.41 -35.00 19.11
N TYR A 475 -26.04 -34.90 20.28
CA TYR A 475 -27.23 -35.69 20.63
C TYR A 475 -28.54 -35.12 20.05
N ASP A 476 -28.50 -33.93 19.46
CA ASP A 476 -29.62 -33.17 18.92
C ASP A 476 -29.38 -32.71 17.47
N ASP A 477 -30.42 -32.22 16.78
CA ASP A 477 -30.27 -31.73 15.41
C ASP A 477 -29.50 -30.41 15.36
N ILE A 478 -28.43 -30.40 14.57
CA ILE A 478 -27.54 -29.25 14.37
C ILE A 478 -27.93 -28.37 13.17
N ARG A 479 -28.65 -28.93 12.19
CA ARG A 479 -28.90 -28.29 10.88
C ARG A 479 -29.90 -27.14 10.99
N GLY A 480 -31.02 -27.36 11.68
CA GLY A 480 -32.03 -26.34 11.91
C GLY A 480 -31.45 -25.11 12.64
N PRO A 481 -30.79 -25.30 13.79
CA PRO A 481 -30.11 -24.23 14.52
C PRO A 481 -29.03 -23.50 13.71
N ALA A 482 -28.16 -24.23 13.01
CA ALA A 482 -27.11 -23.62 12.17
C ALA A 482 -27.73 -22.75 11.05
N THR A 483 -28.77 -23.26 10.38
CA THR A 483 -29.49 -22.51 9.35
C THR A 483 -30.11 -21.23 9.90
N ALA A 484 -30.68 -21.28 11.11
CA ALA A 484 -31.24 -20.11 11.76
C ALA A 484 -30.16 -19.06 12.11
N ALA A 485 -29.01 -19.52 12.60
CA ALA A 485 -27.87 -18.65 12.89
C ALA A 485 -27.31 -17.98 11.62
N HIS A 486 -27.17 -18.72 10.52
CA HIS A 486 -26.77 -18.14 9.23
C HIS A 486 -27.75 -17.06 8.74
N LYS A 487 -29.05 -17.32 8.85
CA LYS A 487 -30.10 -16.34 8.50
C LYS A 487 -30.06 -15.09 9.39
N ALA A 488 -29.54 -15.21 10.61
CA ALA A 488 -29.30 -14.08 11.51
C ALA A 488 -28.01 -13.30 11.19
N GLY A 489 -27.30 -13.62 10.10
CA GLY A 489 -26.08 -12.94 9.69
C GLY A 489 -24.83 -13.33 10.50
N ILE A 490 -24.84 -14.54 11.07
CA ILE A 490 -23.70 -15.10 11.82
C ILE A 490 -22.92 -16.04 10.91
N ASN A 491 -21.63 -15.73 10.69
CA ASN A 491 -20.72 -16.61 9.97
C ASN A 491 -20.13 -17.64 10.95
N ILE A 492 -20.32 -18.93 10.66
CA ILE A 492 -19.94 -20.02 11.55
C ILE A 492 -18.69 -20.72 11.03
N PHE A 493 -17.68 -20.84 11.89
CA PHE A 493 -16.52 -21.70 11.73
C PHE A 493 -16.66 -22.89 12.67
N SER A 494 -16.54 -24.12 12.14
CA SER A 494 -16.61 -25.35 12.93
C SER A 494 -15.22 -25.96 13.02
N VAL A 495 -14.74 -26.22 14.24
CA VAL A 495 -13.46 -26.85 14.52
C VAL A 495 -13.72 -28.19 15.22
N GLY A 496 -13.53 -29.27 14.47
CA GLY A 496 -13.62 -30.62 15.01
C GLY A 496 -12.29 -31.14 15.52
N ILE A 497 -12.34 -31.87 16.63
CA ILE A 497 -11.18 -32.55 17.22
C ILE A 497 -11.45 -34.06 17.30
N ALA A 498 -10.41 -34.87 17.17
CA ALA A 498 -10.43 -36.32 17.39
C ALA A 498 -11.47 -37.06 16.56
N TRP A 499 -12.65 -37.35 17.12
CA TRP A 499 -13.68 -38.20 16.52
C TRP A 499 -14.88 -37.41 16.00
N ALA A 500 -14.80 -36.06 16.00
CA ALA A 500 -15.87 -35.19 15.53
C ALA A 500 -16.30 -35.54 14.09
N PRO A 501 -17.59 -35.82 13.83
CA PRO A 501 -18.06 -36.19 12.50
C PRO A 501 -17.89 -35.04 11.51
N LEU A 502 -17.11 -35.27 10.44
CA LEU A 502 -16.79 -34.20 9.47
C LEU A 502 -18.03 -33.61 8.80
N GLU A 503 -19.05 -34.42 8.52
CA GLU A 503 -20.28 -33.95 7.89
C GLU A 503 -21.11 -33.06 8.84
N ASP A 504 -21.18 -33.39 10.14
CA ASP A 504 -21.83 -32.51 11.13
C ASP A 504 -21.13 -31.15 11.20
N LEU A 505 -19.80 -31.14 11.17
CA LEU A 505 -19.02 -29.89 11.17
C LEU A 505 -19.32 -29.04 9.94
N LYS A 506 -19.44 -29.67 8.76
CA LYS A 506 -19.82 -28.99 7.52
C LYS A 506 -21.26 -28.49 7.59
N ASP A 507 -22.19 -29.27 8.10
CA ASP A 507 -23.59 -28.88 8.22
C ASP A 507 -23.78 -27.65 9.12
N MET A 508 -22.93 -27.49 10.15
CA MET A 508 -22.92 -26.28 11.00
C MET A 508 -22.21 -25.07 10.37
N ALA A 509 -21.16 -25.31 9.58
CA ALA A 509 -20.28 -24.26 9.08
C ALA A 509 -20.93 -23.39 8.00
N SER A 510 -20.50 -22.12 7.88
CA SER A 510 -20.92 -21.26 6.77
C SER A 510 -20.27 -21.64 5.44
N GLU A 511 -20.79 -21.09 4.33
CA GLU A 511 -20.19 -21.28 3.00
C GLU A 511 -18.97 -20.36 2.79
N PRO A 512 -17.92 -20.81 2.07
CA PRO A 512 -17.74 -22.17 1.55
C PRO A 512 -17.21 -23.14 2.63
N LYS A 513 -17.80 -24.34 2.69
CA LYS A 513 -17.56 -25.35 3.75
C LYS A 513 -16.08 -25.68 3.93
N GLU A 514 -15.31 -25.77 2.84
CA GLU A 514 -13.89 -26.14 2.82
C GLU A 514 -13.00 -25.18 3.60
N THR A 515 -13.49 -23.95 3.80
CA THR A 515 -12.74 -22.88 4.48
C THR A 515 -13.37 -22.45 5.79
N HIS A 516 -14.51 -23.04 6.13
CA HIS A 516 -15.24 -22.82 7.38
C HIS A 516 -15.24 -24.05 8.29
N THR A 517 -14.80 -25.20 7.79
CA THR A 517 -14.64 -26.42 8.56
C THR A 517 -13.15 -26.71 8.74
N PHE A 518 -12.73 -26.84 9.99
CA PHE A 518 -11.38 -27.25 10.39
C PHE A 518 -11.44 -28.55 11.16
N PHE A 519 -10.41 -29.37 11.04
CA PHE A 519 -10.34 -30.65 11.74
C PHE A 519 -8.90 -30.95 12.16
N THR A 520 -8.75 -31.51 13.36
CA THR A 520 -7.48 -32.07 13.85
C THR A 520 -7.72 -33.40 14.53
N LYS A 521 -6.80 -34.35 14.36
CA LYS A 521 -6.89 -35.68 15.00
C LYS A 521 -6.67 -35.63 16.51
N GLU A 522 -5.93 -34.63 16.99
CA GLU A 522 -5.57 -34.49 18.40
C GLU A 522 -5.72 -33.03 18.84
N PHE A 523 -5.99 -32.82 20.14
CA PHE A 523 -6.13 -31.48 20.73
C PHE A 523 -4.85 -30.63 20.61
N THR A 524 -3.68 -31.26 20.62
CA THR A 524 -2.38 -30.60 20.39
C THR A 524 -2.29 -29.94 19.01
N GLY A 525 -3.01 -30.46 18.01
CA GLY A 525 -3.05 -29.91 16.65
C GLY A 525 -3.86 -28.62 16.53
N LEU A 526 -4.62 -28.22 17.56
CA LEU A 526 -5.38 -26.96 17.56
C LEU A 526 -4.48 -25.74 17.30
N GLU A 527 -3.24 -25.75 17.81
CA GLU A 527 -2.28 -24.66 17.61
C GLU A 527 -2.05 -24.35 16.12
N GLN A 528 -2.03 -25.39 15.27
CA GLN A 528 -1.80 -25.26 13.83
C GLN A 528 -3.01 -24.65 13.09
N ILE A 529 -4.20 -24.71 13.69
CA ILE A 529 -5.44 -24.17 13.12
C ILE A 529 -5.54 -22.66 13.32
N VAL A 530 -4.97 -22.11 14.39
CA VAL A 530 -5.02 -20.68 14.75
C VAL A 530 -4.74 -19.72 13.58
N PRO A 531 -3.64 -19.83 12.81
CA PRO A 531 -3.38 -18.91 11.71
C PRO A 531 -4.40 -19.04 10.58
N ASN A 532 -4.97 -20.23 10.37
CA ASN A 532 -5.94 -20.47 9.30
C ASN A 532 -7.33 -19.93 9.66
N ILE A 533 -7.77 -20.11 10.90
CA ILE A 533 -9.06 -19.55 11.35
C ILE A 533 -9.05 -18.02 11.38
N VAL A 534 -7.94 -17.41 11.84
CA VAL A 534 -7.79 -15.94 11.81
C VAL A 534 -7.84 -15.43 10.36
N ARG A 535 -7.17 -16.11 9.44
CA ARG A 535 -7.20 -15.76 8.01
C ARG A 535 -8.61 -15.90 7.42
N ALA A 536 -9.33 -16.96 7.78
CA ALA A 536 -10.68 -17.22 7.29
C ALA A 536 -11.67 -16.16 7.79
N ILE A 537 -11.66 -15.84 9.09
CA ILE A 537 -12.45 -14.74 9.68
C ILE A 537 -12.17 -13.42 8.93
N CYS A 538 -10.89 -13.10 8.70
CA CYS A 538 -10.52 -11.88 8.00
C CYS A 538 -10.94 -11.84 6.53
N ARG A 539 -10.93 -12.96 5.83
CA ARG A 539 -11.42 -13.05 4.45
C ARG A 539 -12.93 -12.81 4.39
N ASP A 540 -13.68 -13.45 5.29
CA ASP A 540 -15.13 -13.32 5.38
C ASP A 540 -15.57 -11.92 5.84
N PHE A 541 -14.77 -11.28 6.70
CA PHE A 541 -14.95 -9.88 7.04
C PHE A 541 -14.93 -8.96 5.81
N LEU A 542 -14.11 -9.27 4.79
CA LEU A 542 -14.03 -8.47 3.56
C LEU A 542 -15.17 -8.78 2.57
N GLY A 543 -16.00 -9.80 2.84
CA GLY A 543 -17.14 -10.14 1.98
C GLY A 543 -16.77 -10.85 0.68
N PHE A 544 -15.55 -11.41 0.57
CA PHE A 544 -15.18 -12.27 -0.56
C PHE A 544 -15.95 -13.58 -0.48
N LYS A 545 -17.15 -13.62 -1.07
CA LYS A 545 -17.76 -14.88 -1.51
C LYS A 545 -17.03 -15.31 -2.78
N GLN A 546 -16.36 -16.46 -2.73
CA GLN A 546 -15.82 -17.10 -3.94
C GLN A 546 -16.94 -17.63 -4.81
#